data_AF-A0A2W3ZPT7-F1
#
_entry.id   AF-A0A2W3ZPT7-F1
#
_cell.length_a   1.000
_cell.length_b   1.000
_cell.length_c   1.000
_cell.angle_alpha   90.00
_cell.angle_beta   90.00
_cell.angle_gamma   90.00
#
_symmetry.space_group_name_H-M   'P 1'
#
loop_
_entity.id
_entity.type
_entity.pdbx_description
1 polymer ?
#
loop_
_entity_poly.entity_id
_entity_poly.type
_entity_poly.pdbx_seq_one_letter_code
_entity_poly.pdbx_strand_id
1 'polypeptide(L)'
;MNIGYARGNKLNQQFDVLESYELDEIFSDDNHSYDVFQDPDSDYQRLLDYTEPGDCLVIAFLEVISRDYQQLLVFFNELEDLELDLIVLTSPELTLNDWREVLSWVSRNDQLLHPRLIKLNLKPGKKQTKETYSVFTRNAEAKRLYRDVMWQLVGKNKLRTIAKQKGVPVETVYRIQQEFKRVKLAVILAMCFFLTIATIKITENFSDNILIQIVVCVVSTVVILYNTLSDSEQQ
;
A
#
# COMPACT_ATOMS: atom_id res chain seq x y z
N MET A 1 -38.36 19.29 1.59
CA MET A 1 -37.61 20.55 1.62
C MET A 1 -36.38 20.43 0.74
N ASN A 2 -35.90 21.53 0.17
CA ASN A 2 -34.68 21.56 -0.64
C ASN A 2 -33.52 22.06 0.22
N ILE A 3 -32.58 21.17 0.55
CA ILE A 3 -31.49 21.47 1.47
C ILE A 3 -30.18 21.49 0.70
N GLY A 4 -29.49 22.62 0.72
CA GLY A 4 -28.23 22.83 0.04
C GLY A 4 -27.04 22.29 0.84
N TYR A 5 -26.08 21.69 0.15
CA TYR A 5 -24.79 21.33 0.75
C TYR A 5 -23.62 21.76 -0.13
N ALA A 6 -22.63 22.39 0.51
CA ALA A 6 -21.40 22.85 -0.13
C ALA A 6 -20.17 22.46 0.69
N ARG A 7 -19.05 22.12 0.02
CA ARG A 7 -17.82 21.72 0.73
C ARG A 7 -16.54 22.03 -0.03
N GLY A 8 -15.47 22.32 0.73
CA GLY A 8 -14.09 22.37 0.23
C GLY A 8 -13.68 23.72 -0.36
N ASN A 9 -12.58 23.77 -1.09
CA ASN A 9 -11.88 25.05 -1.38
C ASN A 9 -12.61 26.00 -2.34
N LYS A 10 -13.74 25.57 -2.91
CA LYS A 10 -14.50 26.33 -3.93
C LYS A 10 -15.92 26.64 -3.46
N LEU A 11 -16.09 26.96 -2.18
CA LEU A 11 -17.41 27.26 -1.60
C LEU A 11 -18.12 28.39 -2.33
N ASN A 12 -17.46 29.52 -2.59
CA ASN A 12 -18.09 30.64 -3.29
C ASN A 12 -18.68 30.23 -4.65
N GLN A 13 -17.92 29.44 -5.44
CA GLN A 13 -18.41 28.93 -6.73
C GLN A 13 -19.61 27.98 -6.55
N GLN A 14 -19.65 27.21 -5.47
CA GLN A 14 -20.77 26.32 -5.17
C GLN A 14 -21.99 27.12 -4.74
N PHE A 15 -21.81 28.13 -3.89
CA PHE A 15 -22.88 29.04 -3.49
C PHE A 15 -23.46 29.80 -4.69
N ASP A 16 -22.63 30.31 -5.59
CA ASP A 16 -23.10 30.97 -6.82
C ASP A 16 -24.03 30.06 -7.65
N VAL A 17 -23.75 28.75 -7.65
CA VAL A 17 -24.58 27.75 -8.36
C VAL A 17 -25.83 27.40 -7.55
N LEU A 18 -25.70 27.21 -6.24
CA LEU A 18 -26.80 26.88 -5.33
C LEU A 18 -27.83 28.02 -5.23
N GLU A 19 -27.39 29.28 -5.27
CA GLU A 19 -28.26 30.47 -5.29
C GLU A 19 -29.19 30.52 -6.51
N SER A 20 -28.86 29.79 -7.59
CA SER A 20 -29.74 29.69 -8.75
C SER A 20 -30.93 28.76 -8.54
N TYR A 21 -30.98 28.07 -7.40
CA TYR A 21 -32.03 27.11 -7.03
C TYR A 21 -32.79 27.57 -5.78
N GLU A 22 -34.06 27.19 -5.68
CA GLU A 22 -34.88 27.50 -4.50
C GLU A 22 -34.52 26.53 -3.35
N LEU A 23 -33.67 27.01 -2.44
CA LEU A 23 -33.18 26.28 -1.26
C LEU A 23 -33.80 26.83 0.02
N ASP A 24 -34.20 25.94 0.91
CA ASP A 24 -34.74 26.27 2.23
C ASP A 24 -33.64 26.58 3.24
N GLU A 25 -32.56 25.80 3.24
CA GLU A 25 -31.42 25.91 4.15
C GLU A 25 -30.12 25.46 3.44
N ILE A 26 -28.96 25.97 3.84
CA ILE A 26 -27.67 25.59 3.26
C ILE A 26 -26.65 25.26 4.36
N PHE A 27 -26.03 24.09 4.27
CA PHE A 27 -24.96 23.63 5.16
C PHE A 27 -23.63 23.63 4.43
N SER A 28 -22.52 23.91 5.14
CA SER A 28 -21.21 23.97 4.50
C SER A 28 -20.04 23.55 5.36
N ASP A 29 -19.18 22.68 4.83
CA ASP A 29 -17.93 22.28 5.48
C ASP A 29 -16.71 22.90 4.78
N ASP A 30 -15.95 23.71 5.53
CA ASP A 30 -14.66 24.28 5.09
C ASP A 30 -13.53 23.24 5.03
N ASN A 31 -13.71 22.09 5.71
CA ASN A 31 -12.64 21.15 5.99
C ASN A 31 -12.20 20.33 4.75
N HIS A 32 -10.87 20.19 4.57
CA HIS A 32 -10.24 19.56 3.41
C HIS A 32 -10.12 18.03 3.51
N SER A 33 -10.43 17.45 4.67
CA SER A 33 -10.34 16.00 4.88
C SER A 33 -11.63 15.30 4.45
N TYR A 34 -11.53 14.07 3.93
CA TYR A 34 -12.69 13.20 3.67
C TYR A 34 -13.29 12.60 4.93
N ASP A 35 -12.70 12.89 6.10
CA ASP A 35 -13.15 12.42 7.39
C ASP A 35 -14.40 13.18 7.88
N VAL A 36 -14.81 14.25 7.18
CA VAL A 36 -16.03 15.04 7.45
C VAL A 36 -17.27 14.15 7.54
N PHE A 37 -17.40 13.12 6.70
CA PHE A 37 -18.53 12.18 6.76
C PHE A 37 -18.54 11.27 7.99
N GLN A 38 -17.48 11.29 8.80
CA GLN A 38 -17.37 10.53 10.05
C GLN A 38 -17.20 11.47 11.26
N ASP A 39 -17.14 12.78 11.02
CA ASP A 39 -16.97 13.79 12.05
C ASP A 39 -18.34 14.19 12.59
N PRO A 40 -18.67 13.86 13.85
CA PRO A 40 -19.96 14.17 14.44
C PRO A 40 -20.19 15.69 14.58
N ASP A 41 -19.13 16.50 14.55
CA ASP A 41 -19.22 17.95 14.64
C ASP A 41 -19.30 18.64 13.25
N SER A 42 -19.38 17.86 12.16
CA SER A 42 -19.47 18.39 10.80
C SER A 42 -20.84 18.99 10.47
N ASP A 43 -20.85 19.97 9.57
CA ASP A 43 -22.09 20.53 9.04
C ASP A 43 -22.84 19.51 8.17
N TYR A 44 -22.13 18.54 7.58
CA TYR A 44 -22.74 17.37 6.95
C TYR A 44 -23.57 16.52 7.93
N GLN A 45 -23.04 16.18 9.11
CA GLN A 45 -23.80 15.42 10.09
C GLN A 45 -25.01 16.22 10.58
N ARG A 46 -24.84 17.53 10.79
CA ARG A 46 -25.95 18.43 11.15
C ARG A 46 -27.01 18.50 10.06
N LEU A 47 -26.63 18.41 8.80
CA LEU A 47 -27.57 18.32 7.68
C LEU A 47 -28.37 17.02 7.78
N LEU A 48 -27.72 15.87 8.00
CA LEU A 48 -28.42 14.59 8.13
C LEU A 48 -29.38 14.56 9.33
N ASP A 49 -28.99 15.18 10.44
CA ASP A 49 -29.83 15.29 11.63
C ASP A 49 -31.01 16.26 11.43
N TYR A 50 -30.89 17.20 10.49
CA TYR A 50 -31.92 18.19 10.16
C TYR A 50 -32.92 17.68 9.10
N THR A 51 -32.48 16.81 8.20
CA THR A 51 -33.31 16.27 7.11
C THR A 51 -34.40 15.34 7.62
N GLU A 52 -35.59 15.42 7.01
CA GLU A 52 -36.70 14.49 7.21
C GLU A 52 -36.91 13.59 5.96
N PRO A 53 -37.49 12.38 6.12
CA PRO A 53 -37.86 11.53 4.99
C PRO A 53 -38.71 12.28 3.95
N GLY A 54 -38.31 12.21 2.68
CA GLY A 54 -38.93 12.94 1.57
C GLY A 54 -38.32 14.33 1.29
N ASP A 55 -37.30 14.74 2.03
CA ASP A 55 -36.49 15.90 1.69
C ASP A 55 -35.55 15.64 0.51
N CYS A 56 -35.12 16.73 -0.13
CA CYS A 56 -34.24 16.69 -1.28
C CYS A 56 -32.92 17.40 -0.95
N LEU A 57 -31.82 16.66 -1.07
CA LEU A 57 -30.47 17.18 -0.96
C LEU A 57 -30.04 17.78 -2.30
N VAL A 58 -29.65 19.04 -2.29
CA VAL A 58 -29.20 19.79 -3.47
C VAL A 58 -27.71 20.10 -3.35
N ILE A 59 -26.93 19.66 -4.32
CA ILE A 59 -25.49 19.93 -4.40
C ILE A 59 -25.12 20.54 -5.74
N ALA A 60 -24.10 21.41 -5.74
CA ALA A 60 -23.62 22.00 -6.97
C ALA A 60 -22.95 20.97 -7.89
N PHE A 61 -22.05 20.14 -7.35
CA PHE A 61 -21.29 19.13 -8.10
C PHE A 61 -21.20 17.84 -7.30
N LEU A 62 -21.13 16.69 -7.97
CA LEU A 62 -20.95 15.40 -7.28
C LEU A 62 -19.60 15.30 -6.54
N GLU A 63 -18.59 16.03 -7.02
CA GLU A 63 -17.26 16.11 -6.39
C GLU A 63 -17.27 16.74 -4.98
N VAL A 64 -18.35 17.44 -4.61
CA VAL A 64 -18.56 17.99 -3.26
C VAL A 64 -18.60 16.87 -2.23
N ILE A 65 -19.14 15.72 -2.63
CA ILE A 65 -19.18 14.52 -1.80
C ILE A 65 -17.85 13.80 -1.88
N SER A 66 -17.55 13.22 -3.05
CA SER A 66 -16.29 12.53 -3.29
C SER A 66 -15.97 12.43 -4.77
N ARG A 67 -14.67 12.26 -5.06
CA ARG A 67 -14.19 11.88 -6.40
C ARG A 67 -14.08 10.36 -6.57
N ASP A 68 -14.20 9.62 -5.47
CA ASP A 68 -14.18 8.16 -5.47
C ASP A 68 -15.61 7.65 -5.70
N TYR A 69 -15.82 6.95 -6.82
CA TYR A 69 -17.11 6.37 -7.16
C TYR A 69 -17.58 5.35 -6.11
N GLN A 70 -16.67 4.67 -5.39
CA GLN A 70 -17.07 3.74 -4.33
C GLN A 70 -17.68 4.49 -3.14
N GLN A 71 -17.13 5.65 -2.80
CA GLN A 71 -17.69 6.49 -1.73
C GLN A 71 -19.02 7.11 -2.15
N LEU A 72 -19.14 7.52 -3.42
CA LEU A 72 -20.42 8.02 -3.96
C LEU A 72 -21.52 6.96 -3.91
N LEU A 73 -21.20 5.69 -4.18
CA LEU A 73 -22.17 4.59 -4.04
C LEU A 73 -22.62 4.40 -2.58
N VAL A 74 -21.71 4.54 -1.61
CA VAL A 74 -22.06 4.48 -0.18
C VAL A 74 -22.99 5.63 0.18
N PHE A 75 -22.66 6.85 -0.24
CA PHE A 75 -23.47 8.04 -0.04
C PHE A 75 -24.88 7.90 -0.64
N PHE A 76 -25.02 7.35 -1.86
CA PHE A 76 -26.35 7.14 -2.44
C PHE A 76 -27.18 6.11 -1.69
N ASN A 77 -26.56 5.10 -1.08
CA ASN A 77 -27.27 4.14 -0.25
C ASN A 77 -27.72 4.80 1.07
N GLU A 78 -26.89 5.65 1.66
CA GLU A 78 -27.24 6.41 2.85
C GLU A 78 -28.43 7.35 2.60
N LEU A 79 -28.44 8.06 1.46
CA LEU A 79 -29.60 8.89 1.08
C LEU A 79 -30.86 8.05 0.87
N GLU A 80 -30.76 6.88 0.23
CA GLU A 80 -31.90 5.98 0.04
C GLU A 80 -32.43 5.43 1.38
N ASP A 81 -31.53 5.06 2.29
CA ASP A 81 -31.89 4.58 3.64
C ASP A 81 -32.59 5.67 4.46
N LEU A 82 -32.28 6.94 4.21
CA LEU A 82 -32.91 8.11 4.81
C LEU A 82 -34.15 8.61 4.04
N GLU A 83 -34.52 7.93 2.95
CA GLU A 83 -35.62 8.33 2.04
C GLU A 83 -35.45 9.77 1.49
N LEU A 84 -34.21 10.15 1.20
CA LEU A 84 -33.85 11.46 0.64
C LEU A 84 -33.64 11.38 -0.87
N ASP A 85 -34.09 12.42 -1.57
CA ASP A 85 -33.79 12.62 -2.99
C ASP A 85 -32.50 13.42 -3.18
N LEU A 86 -31.87 13.30 -4.35
CA LEU A 86 -30.64 14.03 -4.69
C LEU A 86 -30.81 14.81 -6.00
N ILE A 87 -30.49 16.09 -5.94
CA ILE A 87 -30.35 16.96 -7.11
C ILE A 87 -28.91 17.45 -7.21
N VAL A 88 -28.31 17.23 -8.38
CA VAL A 88 -26.98 17.75 -8.72
C VAL A 88 -27.14 18.79 -9.82
N LEU A 89 -26.95 20.06 -9.49
CA LEU A 89 -27.28 21.18 -10.38
C LEU A 89 -26.44 21.23 -11.67
N THR A 90 -25.27 20.58 -11.68
CA THR A 90 -24.37 20.56 -12.83
C THR A 90 -24.47 19.30 -13.70
N SER A 91 -25.42 18.43 -13.42
CA SER A 91 -25.70 17.21 -14.20
C SER A 91 -27.13 17.20 -14.74
N PRO A 92 -27.44 16.33 -15.72
CA PRO A 92 -28.84 16.03 -16.04
C PRO A 92 -29.61 15.56 -14.79
N GLU A 93 -30.93 15.72 -14.82
CA GLU A 93 -31.83 15.18 -13.80
C GLU A 93 -31.75 13.65 -13.83
N LEU A 94 -31.16 13.09 -12.79
CA LEU A 94 -30.92 11.66 -12.61
C LEU A 94 -31.40 11.27 -11.22
N THR A 95 -32.13 10.16 -11.14
CA THR A 95 -32.51 9.57 -9.85
C THR A 95 -31.31 8.91 -9.18
N LEU A 96 -31.41 8.61 -7.88
CA LEU A 96 -30.38 7.83 -7.16
C LEU A 96 -30.08 6.48 -7.85
N ASN A 97 -31.11 5.85 -8.42
CA ASN A 97 -30.94 4.59 -9.13
C ASN A 97 -30.19 4.78 -10.47
N ASP A 98 -30.48 5.84 -11.21
CA ASP A 98 -29.76 6.16 -12.45
C ASP A 98 -28.29 6.44 -12.16
N TRP A 99 -28.01 7.19 -11.09
CA TRP A 99 -26.64 7.45 -10.63
C TRP A 99 -25.89 6.15 -10.29
N ARG A 100 -26.55 5.22 -9.59
CA ARG A 100 -25.97 3.91 -9.29
C ARG A 100 -25.70 3.10 -10.56
N GLU A 101 -26.61 3.10 -11.51
CA GLU A 101 -26.41 2.40 -12.78
C GLU A 101 -25.20 2.98 -13.53
N VAL A 102 -25.12 4.30 -13.66
CA VAL A 102 -24.00 5.01 -14.30
C VAL A 102 -22.67 4.70 -13.61
N LEU A 103 -22.58 4.86 -12.28
CA LEU A 103 -21.32 4.61 -11.56
C LEU A 103 -20.94 3.13 -11.56
N SER A 104 -21.91 2.21 -11.49
CA SER A 104 -21.64 0.78 -11.60
C SER A 104 -21.15 0.40 -12.99
N TRP A 105 -21.70 1.02 -14.04
CA TRP A 105 -21.23 0.88 -15.41
C TRP A 105 -19.81 1.43 -15.54
N VAL A 106 -19.52 2.63 -15.02
CA VAL A 106 -18.17 3.19 -15.00
C VAL A 106 -17.20 2.26 -14.30
N SER A 107 -17.54 1.74 -13.11
CA SER A 107 -16.68 0.80 -12.37
C SER A 107 -16.36 -0.48 -13.15
N ARG A 108 -17.36 -1.06 -13.84
CA ARG A 108 -17.16 -2.24 -14.71
C ARG A 108 -16.33 -1.92 -15.95
N ASN A 109 -16.47 -0.71 -16.49
CA ASN A 109 -15.82 -0.26 -17.72
C ASN A 109 -14.54 0.55 -17.48
N ASP A 110 -14.13 0.79 -16.23
CA ASP A 110 -12.88 1.46 -15.88
C ASP A 110 -11.69 0.73 -16.53
N GLN A 111 -11.82 -0.60 -16.67
CA GLN A 111 -10.88 -1.45 -17.38
C GLN A 111 -10.82 -1.22 -18.91
N LEU A 112 -11.88 -0.66 -19.51
CA LEU A 112 -11.98 -0.38 -20.94
C LEU A 112 -11.69 1.09 -21.26
N LEU A 113 -11.97 2.00 -20.33
CA LEU A 113 -11.76 3.45 -20.49
C LEU A 113 -10.29 3.85 -20.26
N HIS A 114 -9.54 3.09 -19.46
CA HIS A 114 -8.13 3.39 -19.18
C HIS A 114 -7.17 2.21 -19.45
N PRO A 115 -7.12 1.64 -20.67
CA PRO A 115 -6.21 0.54 -21.01
C PRO A 115 -4.73 0.90 -20.81
N ARG A 116 -4.38 2.19 -20.83
CA ARG A 116 -3.02 2.69 -20.54
C ARG A 116 -2.70 2.77 -19.04
N LEU A 117 -3.68 3.07 -18.17
CA LEU A 117 -3.49 3.00 -16.70
C LEU A 117 -3.43 1.54 -16.24
N ILE A 118 -4.14 0.64 -16.93
CA ILE A 118 -4.05 -0.79 -16.71
C ILE A 118 -2.67 -1.31 -17.09
N LYS A 119 -1.99 -0.81 -18.12
CA LYS A 119 -0.56 -1.18 -18.34
C LYS A 119 0.38 -0.67 -17.23
N LEU A 120 0.01 0.38 -16.51
CA LEU A 120 0.76 0.87 -15.35
C LEU A 120 0.42 0.08 -14.07
N ASN A 121 -0.84 -0.36 -13.90
CA ASN A 121 -1.36 -1.11 -12.76
C ASN A 121 -1.21 -2.65 -12.90
N LEU A 122 -1.10 -3.17 -14.13
CA LEU A 122 -0.72 -4.55 -14.49
C LEU A 122 0.81 -4.71 -14.55
N LYS A 123 1.57 -3.85 -13.88
CA LYS A 123 2.78 -4.35 -13.21
C LYS A 123 2.29 -5.05 -11.95
N PRO A 124 2.17 -6.39 -11.93
CA PRO A 124 1.76 -7.08 -10.72
C PRO A 124 2.91 -6.93 -9.73
N GLY A 125 2.80 -6.01 -8.78
CA GLY A 125 3.92 -5.76 -7.87
C GLY A 125 3.90 -4.52 -6.98
N LYS A 126 2.87 -3.68 -6.98
CA LYS A 126 2.66 -2.72 -5.88
C LYS A 126 1.41 -3.11 -5.08
N LYS A 127 1.54 -4.25 -4.38
CA LYS A 127 0.92 -4.36 -3.05
C LYS A 127 1.28 -3.06 -2.32
N GLN A 128 0.30 -2.42 -1.70
CA GLN A 128 0.57 -1.52 -0.57
C GLN A 128 1.75 -2.10 0.19
N THR A 129 2.83 -1.33 0.28
CA THR A 129 4.08 -1.77 0.85
C THR A 129 3.82 -2.09 2.33
N LYS A 130 3.36 -3.32 2.63
CA LYS A 130 3.53 -3.95 3.95
C LYS A 130 4.99 -3.68 4.26
N GLU A 131 5.24 -2.90 5.31
CA GLU A 131 6.57 -2.41 5.66
C GLU A 131 7.60 -3.49 5.36
N THR A 132 8.39 -3.28 4.31
CA THR A 132 9.31 -4.31 3.87
C THR A 132 10.47 -4.28 4.85
N TYR A 133 10.41 -5.13 5.87
CA TYR A 133 11.53 -5.37 6.78
C TYR A 133 12.64 -6.05 5.98
N SER A 134 13.55 -5.24 5.46
CA SER A 134 14.68 -5.67 4.63
C SER A 134 15.88 -4.77 4.88
N VAL A 135 17.07 -5.25 4.52
CA VAL A 135 18.35 -4.52 4.62
C VAL A 135 18.26 -3.14 3.94
N PHE A 136 17.48 -3.05 2.86
CA PHE A 136 17.37 -1.89 1.98
C PHE A 136 16.15 -1.00 2.25
N THR A 137 15.45 -1.19 3.37
CA THR A 137 14.30 -0.36 3.70
C THR A 137 14.71 1.09 4.02
N ARG A 138 13.92 2.06 3.56
CA ARG A 138 14.13 3.50 3.83
C ARG A 138 13.68 3.89 5.25
N ASN A 139 12.76 3.15 5.85
CA ASN A 139 12.28 3.41 7.21
C ASN A 139 13.35 3.01 8.25
N ALA A 140 13.78 3.97 9.09
CA ALA A 140 14.79 3.77 10.11
C ALA A 140 14.37 2.74 11.18
N GLU A 141 13.09 2.70 11.55
CA GLU A 141 12.57 1.78 12.57
C GLU A 141 12.52 0.35 12.05
N ALA A 142 11.98 0.16 10.84
CA ALA A 142 11.96 -1.14 10.17
C ALA A 142 13.38 -1.70 9.97
N LYS A 143 14.36 -0.83 9.68
CA LYS A 143 15.77 -1.20 9.56
C LYS A 143 16.40 -1.63 10.88
N ARG A 144 16.05 -0.96 12.00
CA ARG A 144 16.49 -1.34 13.35
C ARG A 144 15.90 -2.70 13.74
N LEU A 145 14.59 -2.87 13.59
CA LEU A 145 13.92 -4.14 13.86
C LEU A 145 14.52 -5.29 13.07
N TYR A 146 14.75 -5.09 11.76
CA TYR A 146 15.37 -6.08 10.90
C TYR A 146 16.75 -6.52 11.42
N ARG A 147 17.59 -5.56 11.82
CA ARG A 147 18.93 -5.85 12.36
C ARG A 147 18.87 -6.62 13.67
N ASP A 148 17.97 -6.24 14.57
CA ASP A 148 17.80 -6.91 15.85
C ASP A 148 17.32 -8.34 15.69
N VAL A 149 16.34 -8.56 14.82
CA VAL A 149 15.84 -9.89 14.48
C VAL A 149 16.96 -10.72 13.85
N MET A 150 17.76 -10.15 12.94
CA MET A 150 18.91 -10.84 12.35
C MET A 150 19.93 -11.27 13.41
N TRP A 151 20.29 -10.39 14.37
CA TRP A 151 21.20 -10.75 15.46
C TRP A 151 20.67 -11.90 16.31
N GLN A 152 19.37 -11.89 16.63
CA GLN A 152 18.77 -12.99 17.38
C GLN A 152 18.71 -14.30 16.57
N LEU A 153 18.54 -14.23 15.25
CA LEU A 153 18.60 -15.39 14.35
C LEU A 153 20.01 -15.97 14.26
N VAL A 154 21.04 -15.13 14.21
CA VAL A 154 22.46 -15.56 14.28
C VAL A 154 22.73 -16.26 15.61
N GLY A 155 22.18 -15.75 16.71
CA GLY A 155 22.21 -16.39 18.03
C GLY A 155 21.40 -17.69 18.14
N LYS A 156 20.85 -18.22 17.04
CA LYS A 156 20.03 -19.45 16.97
C LYS A 156 18.79 -19.44 17.88
N ASN A 157 18.25 -18.26 18.20
CA ASN A 157 17.04 -18.16 19.02
C ASN A 157 15.80 -18.67 18.27
N LYS A 158 14.86 -19.29 18.99
CA LYS A 158 13.60 -19.81 18.41
C LYS A 158 12.73 -18.65 17.88
N LEU A 159 12.21 -18.78 16.66
CA LEU A 159 11.41 -17.76 15.97
C LEU A 159 10.25 -17.20 16.82
N ARG A 160 9.52 -18.07 17.51
CA ARG A 160 8.39 -17.68 18.37
C ARG A 160 8.80 -16.81 19.56
N THR A 161 10.02 -17.00 20.06
CA THR A 161 10.59 -16.19 21.15
C THR A 161 10.97 -14.80 20.64
N ILE A 162 11.57 -14.73 19.45
CA ILE A 162 11.91 -13.48 18.77
C ILE A 162 10.65 -12.65 18.49
N ALA A 163 9.62 -13.28 17.94
CA ALA A 163 8.32 -12.66 17.66
C ALA A 163 7.69 -12.05 18.92
N LYS A 164 7.66 -12.81 20.02
CA LYS A 164 7.11 -12.36 21.30
C LYS A 164 7.91 -11.22 21.92
N GLN A 165 9.25 -11.27 21.86
CA GLN A 165 10.12 -10.23 22.41
C GLN A 165 10.06 -8.92 21.61
N LYS A 166 9.87 -9.00 20.30
CA LYS A 166 9.86 -7.84 19.41
C LYS A 166 8.45 -7.33 19.06
N GLY A 167 7.40 -7.97 19.58
CA GLY A 167 6.02 -7.56 19.37
C GLY A 167 5.58 -7.68 17.91
N VAL A 168 6.16 -8.60 17.14
CA VAL A 168 5.87 -8.76 15.71
C VAL A 168 5.31 -10.14 15.38
N PRO A 169 4.49 -10.26 14.32
CA PRO A 169 3.96 -11.55 13.87
C PRO A 169 5.09 -12.54 13.55
N VAL A 170 4.85 -13.83 13.81
CA VAL A 170 5.83 -14.89 13.55
C VAL A 170 6.16 -14.98 12.05
N GLU A 171 5.18 -14.69 11.19
CA GLU A 171 5.33 -14.64 9.74
C GLU A 171 6.37 -13.60 9.32
N THR A 172 6.43 -12.46 10.02
CA THR A 172 7.42 -11.41 9.78
C THR A 172 8.83 -11.88 10.10
N VAL A 173 9.01 -12.55 11.24
CA VAL A 173 10.31 -13.14 11.63
C VAL A 173 10.75 -14.22 10.65
N TYR A 174 9.82 -15.07 10.21
CA TYR A 174 10.07 -16.11 9.22
C TYR A 174 10.52 -15.54 7.88
N ARG A 175 9.86 -14.47 7.41
CA ARG A 175 10.23 -13.76 6.18
C ARG A 175 11.65 -13.19 6.27
N ILE A 176 11.99 -12.54 7.40
CA ILE A 176 13.34 -12.00 7.64
C ILE A 176 14.39 -13.12 7.62
N GLN A 177 14.10 -14.27 8.23
CA GLN A 177 14.99 -15.43 8.22
C GLN A 177 15.23 -15.95 6.80
N GLN A 178 14.18 -16.03 5.97
CA GLN A 178 14.31 -16.50 4.60
C GLN A 178 15.13 -15.53 3.73
N GLU A 179 14.92 -14.22 3.88
CA GLU A 179 15.76 -13.22 3.22
C GLU A 179 17.22 -13.34 3.65
N PHE A 180 17.49 -13.51 4.95
CA PHE A 180 18.84 -13.69 5.47
C PHE A 180 19.53 -14.93 4.89
N LYS A 181 18.83 -16.08 4.81
CA LYS A 181 19.38 -17.29 4.19
C LYS A 181 19.78 -17.07 2.72
N ARG A 182 18.96 -16.34 1.95
CA ARG A 182 19.26 -16.01 0.55
C ARG A 182 20.49 -15.11 0.42
N VAL A 183 20.62 -14.10 1.29
CA VAL A 183 21.79 -13.23 1.32
C VAL A 183 23.05 -14.01 1.71
N LYS A 184 22.96 -14.88 2.72
CA LYS A 184 24.08 -15.76 3.13
C LYS A 184 24.56 -16.62 1.95
N LEU A 185 23.64 -17.27 1.23
CA LEU A 185 23.96 -18.06 0.04
C LEU A 185 24.61 -17.22 -1.06
N ALA A 186 24.07 -16.03 -1.34
CA ALA A 186 24.63 -15.13 -2.35
C ALA A 186 26.07 -14.68 -2.00
N VAL A 187 26.34 -14.40 -0.71
CA VAL A 187 27.68 -14.04 -0.23
C VAL A 187 28.65 -15.22 -0.36
N ILE A 188 28.21 -16.44 -0.02
CA ILE A 188 29.03 -17.65 -0.20
C ILE A 188 29.36 -17.86 -1.69
N LEU A 189 28.36 -17.77 -2.57
CA LEU A 189 28.57 -17.90 -4.02
C LEU A 189 29.52 -16.83 -4.56
N ALA A 190 29.39 -15.58 -4.12
CA ALA A 190 30.30 -14.51 -4.50
C ALA A 190 31.72 -14.80 -4.02
N MET A 191 31.92 -15.26 -2.78
CA MET A 191 33.24 -15.65 -2.28
C MET A 191 33.83 -16.82 -3.07
N CYS A 192 33.04 -17.84 -3.40
CA CYS A 192 33.49 -18.93 -4.27
C CYS A 192 33.91 -18.42 -5.64
N PHE A 193 33.14 -17.51 -6.24
CA PHE A 193 33.48 -16.91 -7.53
C PHE A 193 34.79 -16.11 -7.48
N PHE A 194 34.98 -15.27 -6.45
CA PHE A 194 36.24 -14.55 -6.26
C PHE A 194 37.43 -15.49 -6.01
N LEU A 195 37.24 -16.55 -5.24
CA LEU A 195 38.26 -17.58 -5.03
C LEU A 195 38.63 -18.24 -6.37
N THR A 196 37.66 -18.59 -7.21
CA THR A 196 37.97 -19.17 -8.53
C THR A 196 38.76 -18.20 -9.42
N ILE A 197 38.38 -16.92 -9.48
CA ILE A 197 39.14 -15.90 -10.23
C ILE A 197 40.56 -15.75 -9.68
N ALA A 198 40.71 -15.72 -8.35
CA ALA A 198 42.02 -15.63 -7.72
C ALA A 198 42.87 -16.87 -8.03
N THR A 199 42.30 -18.08 -7.98
CA THR A 199 43.02 -19.30 -8.34
C THR A 199 43.46 -19.30 -9.81
N ILE A 200 42.62 -18.81 -10.73
CA ILE A 200 42.97 -18.71 -12.17
C ILE A 200 44.12 -17.71 -12.35
N LYS A 201 44.02 -16.51 -11.77
CA LYS A 201 45.08 -15.50 -11.87
C LYS A 201 46.39 -15.94 -11.22
N ILE A 202 46.35 -16.63 -10.09
CA ILE A 202 47.55 -17.17 -9.44
C ILE A 202 48.17 -18.27 -10.31
N THR A 203 47.36 -19.12 -10.92
CA THR A 203 47.84 -20.17 -11.84
C THR A 203 48.52 -19.57 -13.08
N GLU A 204 47.98 -18.48 -13.62
CA GLU A 204 48.56 -17.75 -14.76
C GLU A 204 49.88 -17.05 -14.39
N ASN A 205 49.97 -16.44 -13.21
CA ASN A 205 51.18 -15.74 -12.74
C ASN A 205 52.28 -16.67 -12.16
N PHE A 206 51.93 -17.85 -11.67
CA PHE A 206 52.84 -18.78 -10.97
C PHE A 206 52.85 -20.18 -11.60
N SER A 207 52.75 -20.25 -12.93
CA SER A 207 52.77 -21.51 -13.69
C SER A 207 53.98 -22.41 -13.37
N ASP A 208 55.09 -21.85 -12.91
CA ASP A 208 56.33 -22.60 -12.66
C ASP A 208 56.47 -23.19 -11.24
N ASN A 209 55.56 -22.86 -10.31
CA ASN A 209 55.73 -23.21 -8.89
C ASN A 209 54.61 -24.12 -8.36
N ILE A 210 54.76 -25.42 -8.59
CA ILE A 210 53.81 -26.51 -8.24
C ILE A 210 53.40 -26.49 -6.76
N LEU A 211 54.30 -26.09 -5.85
CA LEU A 211 54.01 -26.01 -4.41
C LEU A 211 52.93 -24.98 -4.08
N ILE A 212 52.93 -23.83 -4.77
CA ILE A 212 51.93 -22.77 -4.55
C ILE A 212 50.55 -23.23 -5.05
N GLN A 213 50.49 -23.95 -6.17
CA GLN A 213 49.25 -24.52 -6.69
C GLN A 213 48.65 -25.56 -5.73
N ILE A 214 49.47 -26.45 -5.15
CA ILE A 214 49.01 -27.44 -4.17
C ILE A 214 48.42 -26.74 -2.93
N VAL A 215 49.12 -25.74 -2.39
CA VAL A 215 48.64 -24.99 -1.21
C VAL A 215 47.31 -24.28 -1.50
N VAL A 216 47.19 -23.63 -2.65
CA VAL A 216 45.96 -22.93 -3.05
C VAL A 216 44.80 -23.92 -3.24
N CYS A 217 45.06 -25.08 -3.84
CA CYS A 217 44.05 -26.11 -4.06
C CYS A 217 43.58 -26.76 -2.74
N VAL A 218 44.51 -27.00 -1.81
CA VAL A 218 44.17 -27.51 -0.47
C VAL A 218 43.35 -26.49 0.31
N VAL A 219 43.75 -25.21 0.30
CA VAL A 219 43.01 -24.14 0.99
C VAL A 219 41.62 -23.96 0.38
N SER A 220 41.48 -23.96 -0.95
CA SER A 220 40.16 -23.86 -1.58
C SER A 220 39.27 -25.06 -1.26
N THR A 221 39.83 -26.28 -1.26
CA THR A 221 39.10 -27.50 -0.92
C THR A 221 38.64 -27.50 0.52
N VAL A 222 39.49 -27.07 1.47
CA VAL A 222 39.14 -26.94 2.89
C VAL A 222 38.06 -25.88 3.11
N VAL A 223 38.12 -24.74 2.42
CA VAL A 223 37.09 -23.70 2.50
C VAL A 223 35.75 -24.19 1.94
N ILE A 224 35.77 -24.95 0.85
CA ILE A 224 34.57 -25.56 0.27
C ILE A 224 34.00 -26.60 1.24
N LEU A 225 34.82 -27.51 1.78
CA LEU A 225 34.42 -28.54 2.74
C LEU A 225 33.85 -27.94 4.03
N TYR A 226 34.46 -26.88 4.56
CA TYR A 226 33.96 -26.19 5.74
C TYR A 226 32.59 -25.56 5.48
N ASN A 227 32.41 -24.92 4.32
CA ASN A 227 31.13 -24.32 3.96
C ASN A 227 30.04 -25.38 3.73
N THR A 228 30.36 -26.50 3.06
CA THR A 228 29.38 -27.58 2.83
C THR A 228 29.02 -28.33 4.11
N LEU A 229 29.99 -28.61 4.99
CA LEU A 229 29.72 -29.24 6.29
C LEU A 229 28.90 -28.35 7.22
N SER A 230 29.16 -27.03 7.23
CA SER A 230 28.36 -26.07 8.00
C SER A 230 26.90 -25.95 7.56
N ASP A 231 26.58 -26.42 6.35
CA ASP A 231 25.21 -26.47 5.83
C ASP A 231 24.55 -27.83 6.13
N SER A 232 25.33 -28.91 6.26
CA SER A 232 24.82 -30.25 6.60
C SER A 232 24.36 -30.43 8.04
N GLU A 233 24.87 -29.63 8.98
CA GLU A 233 24.36 -29.59 10.37
C GLU A 233 22.97 -28.92 10.52
N GLN A 234 22.34 -28.49 9.41
CA GLN A 234 21.02 -27.84 9.41
C GLN A 234 19.83 -28.79 9.13
N GLN A 235 20.04 -30.11 9.10
CA GLN A 235 18.94 -31.11 9.08
C GLN A 235 18.52 -31.53 10.49
#